data_AF-W0DIN6-F1
#
_entry.id   AF-W0DIN6-F1
#
_cell.length_a   1.000
_cell.length_b   1.000
_cell.length_c   1.000
_cell.angle_alpha   90.00
_cell.angle_beta   90.00
_cell.angle_gamma   90.00
#
_symmetry.space_group_name_H-M   'P 1'
#
loop_
_entity.id
_entity.type
_entity.pdbx_description
1 polymer ?
#
loop_
_entity_poly.entity_id
_entity_poly.type
_entity_poly.pdbx_seq_one_letter_code
_entity_poly.pdbx_strand_id
1 'polypeptide(L)'
;MTANRSPQLERLYREHAHSLAFADRIEGLVADGSAESLAQGIQLVRDYYEQELEAHLQQEEQTLFGPLLQHDRENFALFAQLGKEHGFLRMVAANLRPETAERDLAAFADVLREHTRTEDERLLPLVEAHFTPEQLDAVMHFKPLPTAPIQRHS
;
A
#
# COMPACT_ATOMS: atom_id res chain seq x y z
N MET A 1 -24.42 -13.54 -3.69
CA MET A 1 -24.01 -13.31 -5.09
C MET A 1 -22.51 -13.09 -5.04
N THR A 2 -21.71 -13.97 -5.65
CA THR A 2 -20.26 -13.75 -5.74
C THR A 2 -20.06 -12.52 -6.62
N ALA A 3 -19.63 -11.40 -6.04
CA ALA A 3 -19.27 -10.20 -6.79
C ALA A 3 -18.25 -10.62 -7.86
N ASN A 4 -18.59 -10.38 -9.12
CA ASN A 4 -17.72 -10.70 -10.22
C ASN A 4 -16.60 -9.66 -10.22
N ARG A 5 -15.44 -10.03 -9.70
CA ARG A 5 -14.28 -9.13 -9.60
C ARG A 5 -14.00 -8.53 -10.96
N SER A 6 -13.84 -7.21 -11.03
CA SER A 6 -13.58 -6.54 -12.30
C SER A 6 -12.18 -6.92 -12.81
N PRO A 7 -12.03 -7.38 -14.07
CA PRO A 7 -10.72 -7.78 -14.62
C PRO A 7 -9.65 -6.69 -14.52
N GLN A 8 -10.06 -5.41 -14.51
CA GLN A 8 -9.20 -4.24 -14.33
C GLN A 8 -8.52 -4.19 -12.96
N LEU A 9 -9.13 -4.77 -11.92
CA LEU A 9 -8.60 -4.77 -10.55
C LEU A 9 -7.77 -6.02 -10.23
N GLU A 10 -7.73 -6.99 -11.13
CA GLU A 10 -7.02 -8.26 -10.92
C GLU A 10 -5.51 -8.07 -10.68
N ARG A 11 -4.92 -6.99 -11.23
CA ARG A 11 -3.53 -6.62 -10.92
C ARG A 11 -3.38 -6.20 -9.46
N LEU A 12 -4.26 -5.35 -8.94
CA LEU A 12 -4.23 -4.89 -7.55
C LEU A 12 -4.39 -6.07 -6.58
N TYR A 13 -5.35 -6.97 -6.83
CA TYR A 13 -5.51 -8.17 -5.99
C TYR A 13 -4.25 -9.04 -5.91
N ARG A 14 -3.47 -9.15 -7.00
CA ARG A 14 -2.18 -9.86 -6.97
C ARG A 14 -1.11 -9.10 -6.18
N GLU A 15 -1.05 -7.79 -6.34
CA GLU A 15 -0.15 -6.93 -5.57
C GLU A 15 -0.49 -7.00 -4.06
N HIS A 16 -1.77 -7.05 -3.70
CA HIS A 16 -2.25 -7.24 -2.34
C HIS A 16 -1.86 -8.60 -1.76
N ALA A 17 -2.02 -9.68 -2.53
CA ALA A 17 -1.57 -11.00 -2.09
C ALA A 17 -0.05 -11.03 -1.81
N HIS A 18 0.75 -10.32 -2.62
CA HIS A 18 2.18 -10.17 -2.36
C HIS A 18 2.44 -9.36 -1.08
N SER A 19 1.73 -8.25 -0.90
CA SER A 19 1.85 -7.36 0.27
C SER A 19 1.53 -8.08 1.59
N LEU A 20 0.50 -8.93 1.60
CA LEU A 20 0.16 -9.76 2.75
C LEU A 20 1.25 -10.80 3.08
N ALA A 21 1.79 -11.48 2.07
CA ALA A 21 2.89 -12.42 2.26
C ALA A 21 4.19 -11.71 2.70
N PHE A 22 4.40 -10.48 2.23
CA PHE A 22 5.52 -9.64 2.67
C PHE A 22 5.37 -9.25 4.15
N ALA A 23 4.18 -8.84 4.58
CA ALA A 23 3.90 -8.57 5.99
C ALA A 23 4.16 -9.80 6.88
N ASP A 24 3.72 -11.00 6.47
CA ASP A 24 4.00 -12.26 7.19
C ASP A 24 5.50 -12.50 7.35
N ARG A 25 6.26 -12.22 6.29
CA ARG A 25 7.71 -12.39 6.29
C ARG A 25 8.40 -11.43 7.25
N ILE A 26 7.98 -10.16 7.28
CA ILE A 26 8.55 -9.17 8.20
C ILE A 26 8.21 -9.53 9.66
N GLU A 27 6.98 -9.94 9.95
CA GLU A 27 6.59 -10.44 11.28
C GLU A 27 7.46 -11.62 11.72
N GLY A 28 7.76 -12.56 10.82
CA GLY A 28 8.65 -13.68 11.12
C GLY A 28 10.08 -13.25 11.50
N LEU A 29 10.63 -12.24 10.82
CA LEU A 29 11.95 -11.68 11.13
C LEU A 29 11.96 -10.92 12.47
N VAL A 30 10.88 -10.20 12.76
CA VAL A 30 10.69 -9.53 14.06
C VAL A 30 10.59 -10.56 15.18
N ALA A 31 9.83 -11.64 14.98
CA ALA A 31 9.66 -12.70 15.97
C ALA A 31 10.96 -13.46 16.28
N ASP A 32 11.86 -13.62 15.30
CA ASP A 32 13.21 -14.13 15.54
C ASP A 32 14.04 -13.18 16.42
N GLY A 33 13.93 -11.86 16.18
CA GLY A 33 14.48 -10.82 17.05
C GLY A 33 16.01 -10.71 17.06
N SER A 34 16.74 -11.54 16.29
CA SER A 34 18.19 -11.41 16.19
C SER A 34 18.58 -10.14 15.44
N ALA A 35 19.77 -9.59 15.75
CA ALA A 35 20.28 -8.41 15.07
C ALA A 35 20.43 -8.62 13.55
N GLU A 36 20.72 -9.85 13.11
CA GLU A 36 20.78 -10.22 11.69
C GLU A 36 19.40 -10.17 11.05
N SER A 37 18.39 -10.79 11.66
CA SER A 37 17.00 -10.77 11.17
C SER A 37 16.42 -9.36 11.10
N LEU A 38 16.69 -8.53 12.11
CA LEU A 38 16.24 -7.14 12.12
C LEU A 38 16.94 -6.29 11.04
N ALA A 39 18.25 -6.49 10.83
CA ALA A 39 18.98 -5.84 9.75
C ALA A 39 18.45 -6.27 8.37
N GLN A 40 18.15 -7.56 8.20
CA GLN A 40 17.52 -8.08 6.99
C GLN A 40 16.13 -7.47 6.77
N GLY A 41 15.31 -7.37 7.81
CA GLY A 41 13.99 -6.76 7.75
C GLY A 41 14.04 -5.30 7.30
N ILE A 42 14.99 -4.52 7.82
CA ILE A 42 15.20 -3.14 7.37
C ILE A 42 15.48 -3.08 5.86
N GLN A 43 16.41 -3.91 5.36
CA GLN A 43 16.76 -3.90 3.94
C GLN A 43 15.57 -4.31 3.08
N LEU A 44 14.85 -5.37 3.47
CA LEU A 44 13.68 -5.84 2.73
C LEU A 44 12.58 -4.78 2.65
N VAL A 45 12.26 -4.08 3.74
CA VAL A 45 11.25 -3.03 3.72
C VAL A 45 11.66 -1.87 2.81
N ARG A 46 12.94 -1.47 2.82
CA ARG A 46 13.44 -0.42 1.92
C ARG A 46 13.34 -0.84 0.46
N ASP A 47 13.78 -2.05 0.13
CA ASP A 47 13.74 -2.56 -1.24
C ASP A 47 12.30 -2.68 -1.75
N TYR A 48 11.41 -3.27 -0.94
CA TYR A 48 9.99 -3.39 -1.27
C TYR A 48 9.32 -2.02 -1.43
N TYR A 49 9.66 -1.06 -0.57
CA TYR A 49 9.15 0.30 -0.68
C TYR A 49 9.54 0.97 -2.00
N GLU A 50 10.83 0.92 -2.35
CA GLU A 50 11.37 1.57 -3.56
C GLU A 50 10.90 0.90 -4.85
N GLN A 51 10.73 -0.43 -4.85
CA GLN A 51 10.46 -1.20 -6.06
C GLN A 51 8.96 -1.40 -6.32
N GLU A 52 8.15 -1.44 -5.26
CA GLU A 52 6.75 -1.89 -5.37
C GLU A 52 5.78 -0.96 -4.64
N LEU A 53 5.94 -0.78 -3.33
CA LEU A 53 4.90 -0.17 -2.50
C LEU A 53 4.61 1.28 -2.90
N GLU A 54 5.63 2.12 -3.11
CA GLU A 54 5.39 3.53 -3.43
C GLU A 54 4.61 3.70 -4.75
N ALA A 55 4.93 2.90 -5.75
CA ALA A 55 4.22 2.91 -7.03
C ALA A 55 2.76 2.46 -6.88
N HIS A 56 2.53 1.46 -6.02
CA HIS A 56 1.20 0.96 -5.70
C HIS A 56 0.35 2.03 -4.98
N LEU A 57 0.87 2.64 -3.91
CA LEU A 57 0.17 3.71 -3.18
C LEU A 57 -0.17 4.90 -4.08
N GLN A 58 0.74 5.30 -4.98
CA GLN A 58 0.46 6.36 -5.96
C GLN A 58 -0.67 5.99 -6.92
N GLN A 59 -0.75 4.74 -7.35
CA GLN A 59 -1.82 4.27 -8.23
C GLN A 59 -3.17 4.43 -7.53
N GLU A 60 -3.27 4.01 -6.27
CA GLU A 60 -4.50 4.07 -5.49
C GLU A 60 -4.94 5.50 -5.24
N GLU A 61 -4.01 6.36 -4.83
CA GLU A 61 -4.27 7.78 -4.59
C GLU A 61 -4.79 8.50 -5.84
N GLN A 62 -4.20 8.20 -7.00
CA GLN A 62 -4.50 8.90 -8.25
C GLN A 62 -5.71 8.33 -8.99
N THR A 63 -5.94 7.03 -8.88
CA THR A 63 -6.98 6.34 -9.66
C THR A 63 -8.19 5.92 -8.84
N LEU A 64 -8.03 5.66 -7.52
CA LEU A 64 -9.12 5.21 -6.66
C LEU A 64 -9.64 6.35 -5.77
N PHE A 65 -8.77 6.95 -4.96
CA PHE A 65 -9.20 7.93 -3.94
C PHE A 65 -9.72 9.21 -4.58
N GLY A 66 -9.02 9.73 -5.60
CA GLY A 66 -9.41 10.96 -6.32
C GLY A 66 -10.86 10.92 -6.81
N PRO A 67 -11.25 9.93 -7.64
CA PRO A 67 -12.63 9.80 -8.11
C PRO A 67 -13.63 9.52 -6.97
N LEU A 68 -13.32 8.63 -6.03
CA LEU A 68 -14.26 8.30 -4.95
C LEU A 68 -14.57 9.49 -4.04
N LEU A 69 -13.58 10.32 -3.70
CA LEU A 69 -13.79 11.52 -2.88
C LEU A 69 -14.75 12.54 -3.51
N GLN A 70 -14.89 12.53 -4.84
CA GLN A 70 -15.81 13.42 -5.54
C GLN A 70 -17.27 12.95 -5.45
N HIS A 71 -17.49 11.65 -5.25
CA HIS A 71 -18.80 11.02 -5.38
C HIS A 71 -19.33 10.37 -4.10
N ASP A 72 -18.46 10.00 -3.16
CA ASP A 72 -18.82 9.23 -1.97
C ASP A 72 -18.35 9.93 -0.68
N ARG A 73 -19.22 10.83 -0.18
CA ARG A 73 -18.96 11.55 1.08
C ARG A 73 -19.23 10.68 2.31
N GLU A 74 -20.01 9.62 2.18
CA GLU A 74 -20.37 8.75 3.31
C GLU A 74 -19.17 7.91 3.75
N ASN A 75 -18.33 7.51 2.81
CA ASN A 75 -17.10 6.77 3.08
C ASN A 75 -15.85 7.64 3.29
N PHE A 76 -15.99 8.96 3.49
CA PHE A 76 -14.85 9.86 3.69
C PHE A 76 -13.90 9.40 4.82
N ALA A 77 -14.44 8.84 5.90
CA ALA A 77 -13.64 8.33 7.01
C ALA A 77 -12.70 7.18 6.59
N LEU A 78 -13.13 6.32 5.66
CA LEU A 78 -12.31 5.23 5.11
C LEU A 78 -11.13 5.82 4.33
N PHE A 79 -11.37 6.76 3.42
CA PHE A 79 -10.29 7.37 2.62
C PHE A 79 -9.29 8.15 3.49
N ALA A 80 -9.79 8.84 4.52
CA ALA A 80 -8.94 9.54 5.48
C ALA A 80 -8.10 8.58 6.34
N GLN A 81 -8.60 7.36 6.61
CA GLN A 81 -7.84 6.31 7.27
C GLN A 81 -6.74 5.78 6.33
N LEU A 82 -7.10 5.31 5.13
CA LEU A 82 -6.15 4.75 4.17
C LEU A 82 -5.03 5.75 3.83
N GLY A 83 -5.38 7.03 3.59
CA GLY A 83 -4.37 8.06 3.35
C GLY A 83 -3.41 8.31 4.53
N LYS A 84 -3.85 8.11 5.78
CA LYS A 84 -2.95 8.18 6.95
C LYS A 84 -2.05 6.97 7.02
N GLU A 85 -2.57 5.78 6.71
CA GLU A 85 -1.81 4.53 6.65
C GLU A 85 -0.71 4.62 5.57
N HIS A 86 -1.03 5.15 4.38
CA HIS A 86 -0.03 5.42 3.33
C HIS A 86 1.09 6.32 3.86
N GLY A 87 0.73 7.43 4.52
CA GLY A 87 1.69 8.34 5.12
C GLY A 87 2.57 7.68 6.18
N PHE A 88 1.99 6.81 7.00
CA PHE A 88 2.71 6.02 8.00
C PHE A 88 3.70 5.04 7.35
N LEU A 89 3.25 4.25 6.36
CA LEU A 89 4.09 3.27 5.67
C LEU A 89 5.30 3.95 5.01
N ARG A 90 5.09 5.08 4.32
CA ARG A 90 6.16 5.91 3.75
C ARG A 90 7.13 6.41 4.82
N MET A 91 6.60 6.95 5.91
CA MET A 91 7.40 7.48 7.01
C MET A 91 8.27 6.38 7.63
N VAL A 92 7.71 5.21 7.92
CA VAL A 92 8.48 4.10 8.52
C VAL A 92 9.56 3.63 7.55
N ALA A 93 9.21 3.33 6.29
CA ALA A 93 10.17 2.87 5.29
C ALA A 93 11.38 3.83 5.13
N ALA A 94 11.12 5.14 5.14
CA ALA A 94 12.17 6.16 5.03
C ALA A 94 13.03 6.34 6.30
N ASN A 95 12.50 6.00 7.49
CA ASN A 95 13.13 6.30 8.78
C ASN A 95 13.54 5.07 9.59
N LEU A 96 13.48 3.87 9.01
CA LEU A 96 13.94 2.62 9.66
C LEU A 96 15.41 2.74 10.08
N ARG A 97 15.67 2.43 11.35
CA ARG A 97 17.01 2.40 11.96
C ARG A 97 17.20 1.16 12.83
N PRO A 98 18.44 0.65 12.99
CA PRO A 98 18.71 -0.52 13.82
C PRO A 98 18.17 -0.41 15.26
N GLU A 99 18.24 0.78 15.86
CA GLU A 99 17.86 1.00 17.26
C GLU A 99 16.35 0.92 17.52
N THR A 100 15.54 1.10 16.48
CA THR A 100 14.07 1.04 16.55
C THR A 100 13.50 -0.05 15.66
N ALA A 101 14.35 -0.91 15.08
CA ALA A 101 14.00 -1.86 14.03
C ALA A 101 12.87 -2.79 14.43
N GLU A 102 12.96 -3.44 15.60
CA GLU A 102 11.95 -4.39 16.06
C GLU A 102 10.55 -3.76 16.11
N ARG A 103 10.41 -2.61 16.78
CA ARG A 103 9.14 -1.88 16.89
C ARG A 103 8.64 -1.39 15.54
N ASP A 104 9.52 -0.76 14.76
CA ASP A 104 9.12 -0.08 13.53
C ASP A 104 8.77 -1.10 12.43
N LEU A 105 9.49 -2.24 12.36
CA LEU A 105 9.17 -3.35 11.45
C LEU A 105 7.86 -4.05 11.84
N ALA A 106 7.63 -4.28 13.14
CA ALA A 106 6.36 -4.83 13.62
C ALA A 106 5.19 -3.93 13.21
N ALA A 107 5.30 -2.63 13.50
CA ALA A 107 4.26 -1.68 13.17
C ALA A 107 4.06 -1.53 11.66
N PHE A 108 5.13 -1.60 10.85
CA PHE A 108 5.03 -1.60 9.40
C PHE A 108 4.23 -2.81 8.88
N ALA A 109 4.55 -4.02 9.36
CA ALA A 109 3.89 -5.24 8.93
C ALA A 109 2.40 -5.26 9.33
N ASP A 110 2.09 -4.86 10.57
CA ASP A 110 0.72 -4.75 11.07
C ASP A 110 -0.11 -3.78 10.22
N VAL A 111 0.43 -2.57 9.97
CA VAL A 111 -0.28 -1.56 9.18
C VAL A 111 -0.44 -2.01 7.74
N LEU A 112 0.62 -2.54 7.09
CA LEU A 112 0.53 -3.03 5.71
C LEU A 112 -0.56 -4.09 5.56
N ARG A 113 -0.62 -5.04 6.51
CA ARG A 113 -1.60 -6.12 6.50
C ARG A 113 -3.04 -5.63 6.62
N GLU A 114 -3.31 -4.81 7.63
CA GLU A 114 -4.67 -4.33 7.89
C GLU A 114 -5.13 -3.33 6.83
N HIS A 115 -4.20 -2.53 6.30
CA HIS A 115 -4.40 -1.67 5.15
C HIS A 115 -4.86 -2.47 3.93
N THR A 116 -4.05 -3.45 3.48
CA THR A 116 -4.37 -4.30 2.32
C THR A 116 -5.69 -5.05 2.47
N ARG A 117 -5.99 -5.58 3.67
CA ARG A 117 -7.29 -6.23 3.93
C ARG A 117 -8.45 -5.25 3.83
N THR A 118 -8.29 -4.06 4.40
CA THR A 118 -9.31 -3.02 4.35
C THR A 118 -9.63 -2.63 2.91
N GLU A 119 -8.62 -2.58 2.04
CA GLU A 119 -8.82 -2.26 0.64
C GLU A 119 -9.58 -3.35 -0.11
N ASP A 120 -9.15 -4.60 0.04
CA ASP A 120 -9.81 -5.75 -0.57
C ASP A 120 -11.27 -5.91 -0.11
N GLU A 121 -11.53 -5.70 1.17
CA GLU A 121 -12.84 -5.95 1.78
C GLU A 121 -13.81 -4.77 1.66
N ARG A 122 -13.29 -3.55 1.53
CA ARG A 122 -14.11 -2.32 1.60
C ARG A 122 -13.88 -1.36 0.45
N LEU A 123 -12.63 -1.04 0.10
CA LEU A 123 -12.35 -0.07 -0.96
C LEU A 123 -12.71 -0.62 -2.33
N LEU A 124 -12.16 -1.78 -2.72
CA LEU A 124 -12.36 -2.34 -4.06
C LEU A 124 -13.82 -2.65 -4.36
N PRO A 125 -14.64 -3.15 -3.41
CA PRO A 125 -16.09 -3.24 -3.63
C PRO A 125 -16.77 -1.91 -3.94
N LEU A 126 -16.34 -0.80 -3.33
CA LEU A 126 -16.86 0.53 -3.67
C LEU A 126 -16.42 0.95 -5.07
N VAL A 127 -15.17 0.68 -5.44
CA VAL A 127 -14.65 0.92 -6.79
C VAL A 127 -15.48 0.17 -7.82
N GLU A 128 -15.72 -1.13 -7.63
CA GLU A 128 -16.53 -1.95 -8.53
C GLU A 128 -17.99 -1.49 -8.63
N ALA A 129 -18.55 -0.94 -7.54
CA ALA A 129 -19.93 -0.48 -7.50
C ALA A 129 -20.13 0.90 -8.16
N HIS A 130 -19.11 1.76 -8.12
CA HIS A 130 -19.26 3.18 -8.47
C HIS A 130 -18.49 3.62 -9.71
N PHE A 131 -17.44 2.90 -10.12
CA PHE A 131 -16.61 3.34 -11.23
C PHE A 131 -17.27 3.10 -12.59
N THR A 132 -17.11 4.06 -13.49
CA THR A 132 -17.43 3.84 -14.90
C THR A 132 -16.38 2.93 -15.55
N PRO A 133 -16.68 2.32 -16.71
CA PRO A 133 -15.69 1.54 -17.46
C PRO A 133 -14.41 2.32 -17.75
N GLU A 134 -14.50 3.62 -18.06
CA GLU A 134 -13.34 4.48 -18.33
C GLU A 134 -12.48 4.68 -17.08
N GLN A 135 -13.10 4.79 -15.90
CA GLN A 135 -12.38 4.90 -14.64
C GLN A 135 -11.68 3.58 -14.28
N LEU A 136 -12.34 2.43 -14.45
CA LEU A 136 -11.73 1.12 -14.26
C LEU A 136 -10.55 0.89 -15.22
N ASP A 137 -10.69 1.31 -16.48
CA ASP A 137 -9.59 1.21 -17.45
C ASP A 137 -8.42 2.12 -17.08
N ALA A 138 -8.67 3.29 -16.47
CA ALA A 138 -7.60 4.15 -15.95
C ALA A 138 -6.81 3.48 -14.82
N VAL A 139 -7.46 2.70 -13.95
CA VAL A 139 -6.80 1.89 -12.92
C VAL A 139 -5.86 0.86 -13.57
N MET A 140 -6.37 0.10 -14.55
CA MET A 140 -5.59 -0.97 -15.22
C MET A 140 -4.34 -0.44 -15.92
N HIS A 141 -4.43 0.74 -16.56
CA HIS A 141 -3.36 1.31 -17.39
C HIS A 141 -2.49 2.35 -16.67
N PHE A 142 -2.66 2.51 -15.36
CA PHE A 142 -1.90 3.47 -14.60
C PHE A 142 -0.39 3.24 -14.72
N LYS A 143 0.36 4.36 -14.85
CA LYS A 143 1.81 4.37 -14.85
C LYS A 143 2.29 5.29 -13.72
N PRO A 144 2.96 4.75 -12.69
CA PRO A 144 3.46 5.55 -11.58
C PRO A 144 4.50 6.55 -12.08
N LEU A 145 4.60 7.68 -11.38
CA LEU A 145 5.69 8.61 -11.63
C LEU A 145 6.98 8.01 -11.05
N PRO A 146 8.12 8.10 -11.76
CA PRO A 146 9.38 7.64 -11.21
C PRO A 146 9.73 8.43 -9.94
N THR A 147 10.19 7.73 -8.91
CA THR A 147 10.80 8.29 -7.70
C THR A 147 12.17 8.90 -8.02
N ALA A 148 12.22 9.93 -8.86
CA ALA A 148 13.45 10.66 -9.13
C ALA A 148 13.76 11.59 -7.94
N PRO A 149 15.03 11.66 -7.48
CA PRO A 149 15.41 12.65 -6.49
C PRO A 149 15.16 14.05 -7.06
N ILE A 150 14.47 14.91 -6.30
CA ILE A 150 14.26 16.31 -6.64
C ILE A 150 15.64 16.94 -6.85
N GLN A 151 15.97 17.30 -8.10
CA GLN A 151 17.18 18.06 -8.38
C GLN A 151 17.02 19.44 -7.73
N ARG A 152 17.69 19.63 -6.59
CA ARG A 152 17.86 20.97 -6.01
C ARG A 152 18.82 21.72 -6.94
N HIS A 153 18.27 22.59 -7.79
CA HIS A 153 19.08 23.61 -8.44
C HIS A 153 19.75 24.44 -7.34
N SER A 154 21.08 24.32 -7.25
CA SER A 154 21.93 25.17 -6.41
C SER A 154 22.07 26.55 -7.05
#